data_AF-A0A9R0KCD9-F1
#
_entry.id   AF-A0A9R0KCD9-F1
#
_cell.length_a   1.000
_cell.length_b   1.000
_cell.length_c   1.000
_cell.angle_alpha   90.00
_cell.angle_beta   90.00
_cell.angle_gamma   90.00
#
_symmetry.space_group_name_H-M   'P 1'
#
loop_
_entity.id
_entity.type
_entity.pdbx_description
1 polymer ?
#
loop_
_entity_poly.entity_id
_entity_poly.type
_entity_poly.pdbx_seq_one_letter_code
_entity_poly.pdbx_strand_id
1 'polypeptide(L)' 'MLFIEIINKYLYFFEKGNNQITVNTIQDLMELITTEMQSDNAATDSAAEAFFASTLRYIQFQKQKGGAVSEKYEPNEN' A
#
# COMPACT_ATOMS: atom_id res chain seq x y z
N MET A 1 3.62 11.69 5.60
CA MET A 1 2.67 11.17 6.59
C MET A 1 1.26 10.92 6.03
N LEU A 2 0.53 11.93 5.52
CA LEU A 2 -0.87 11.77 5.06
C LEU A 2 -1.10 10.59 4.09
N PHE A 3 -0.31 10.48 3.02
CA PHE A 3 -0.51 9.41 2.05
C PHE A 3 -0.28 8.01 2.64
N ILE A 4 0.62 7.88 3.62
CA ILE A 4 0.90 6.63 4.33
C ILE A 4 -0.31 6.22 5.19
N GLU A 5 -0.96 7.18 5.86
CA GLU A 5 -2.19 6.93 6.61
C GLU A 5 -3.34 6.50 5.69
N ILE A 6 -3.45 7.13 4.51
CA ILE A 6 -4.46 6.81 3.50
C ILE A 6 -4.28 5.36 3.04
N ILE A 7 -3.07 4.94 2.63
CA ILE A 7 -2.87 3.56 2.17
C ILE A 7 -3.16 2.55 3.29
N ASN A 8 -2.77 2.82 4.54
CA ASN A 8 -3.08 1.94 5.67
C ASN A 8 -4.60 1.78 5.89
N LYS A 9 -5.37 2.86 5.71
CA LYS A 9 -6.84 2.81 5.79
C LYS A 9 -7.46 2.05 4.61
N TYR A 10 -6.90 2.19 3.42
CA TYR A 10 -7.34 1.44 2.25
C TYR A 10 -7.07 -0.05 2.41
N LEU A 11 -5.88 -0.44 2.89
CA LEU A 11 -5.55 -1.82 3.23
C LEU A 11 -6.54 -2.40 4.25
N TYR A 12 -6.88 -1.65 5.30
CA TYR A 12 -7.89 -2.08 6.27
C TYR A 12 -9.23 -2.42 5.61
N PHE A 13 -9.78 -1.52 4.79
CA PHE A 13 -11.07 -1.74 4.14
C PHE A 13 -11.01 -2.84 3.07
N PHE A 14 -9.90 -2.92 2.35
CA PHE A 14 -9.62 -3.98 1.38
C PHE A 14 -9.67 -5.37 2.04
N GLU A 15 -9.01 -5.51 3.18
CA GLU A 15 -8.97 -6.77 3.94
C GLU A 15 -10.32 -7.14 4.54
N LYS A 16 -11.13 -6.13 4.91
CA LYS A 16 -12.53 -6.30 5.32
C LYS A 16 -13.49 -6.68 4.18
N GLY A 17 -13.01 -6.77 2.94
CA GLY A 17 -13.82 -7.18 1.79
C GLY A 17 -14.61 -6.05 1.17
N ASN A 18 -14.15 -4.80 1.30
CA ASN A 18 -14.75 -3.69 0.57
C ASN A 18 -14.33 -3.77 -0.91
N ASN A 19 -15.24 -4.24 -1.77
CA ASN A 19 -15.03 -4.41 -3.21
C ASN A 19 -14.82 -3.09 -3.98
N GLN A 20 -15.04 -1.94 -3.36
CA GLN A 20 -14.71 -0.64 -3.97
C GLN A 20 -13.21 -0.34 -3.95
N ILE A 21 -12.45 -1.03 -3.08
CA ILE A 21 -11.00 -0.92 -3.04
C ILE A 21 -10.43 -2.09 -3.81
N THR A 22 -9.69 -1.78 -4.88
CA THR A 22 -9.09 -2.79 -5.76
C THR A 22 -7.60 -2.89 -5.52
N VAL A 23 -6.99 -3.98 -5.98
CA VAL A 23 -5.53 -4.15 -5.98
C VAL A 23 -4.84 -3.01 -6.73
N ASN A 24 -5.40 -2.62 -7.88
CA ASN A 24 -4.86 -1.54 -8.68
C ASN A 24 -4.85 -0.24 -7.87
N THR A 25 -5.94 0.07 -7.14
CA THR A 25 -5.98 1.25 -6.26
C THR A 25 -4.89 1.22 -5.17
N ILE A 26 -4.58 0.05 -4.60
CA ILE A 26 -3.47 -0.10 -3.64
C ILE A 26 -2.11 0.11 -4.33
N GLN A 27 -1.93 -0.42 -5.54
CA GLN A 27 -0.72 -0.26 -6.33
C GLN A 27 -0.48 1.20 -6.73
N ASP A 28 -1.51 1.87 -7.26
CA ASP A 28 -1.47 3.28 -7.65
C ASP A 28 -1.10 4.18 -6.44
N LEU A 29 -1.64 3.89 -5.25
CA LEU A 29 -1.29 4.61 -4.02
C LEU A 29 0.17 4.35 -3.59
N MET A 30 0.68 3.13 -3.73
CA MET A 30 2.09 2.84 -3.43
C MET A 30 3.02 3.62 -4.38
N GLU A 31 2.69 3.65 -5.68
CA GLU A 31 3.47 4.39 -6.67
C GLU A 31 3.46 5.89 -6.36
N LEU A 32 2.28 6.47 -6.12
CA LEU A 32 2.13 7.87 -5.73
C LEU A 32 2.99 8.21 -4.50
N ILE A 33 2.89 7.42 -3.42
CA ILE A 33 3.69 7.65 -2.21
C ILE A 33 5.19 7.61 -2.53
N THR A 34 5.63 6.64 -3.34
CA THR A 34 7.02 6.49 -3.73
C THR A 34 7.52 7.71 -4.51
N THR A 35 6.74 8.18 -5.49
CA THR A 35 7.06 9.38 -6.27
C THR A 35 7.15 10.62 -5.39
N GLU A 36 6.17 10.82 -4.50
CA GLU A 36 6.17 11.97 -3.59
C GLU A 36 7.38 11.97 -2.66
N MET A 37 7.76 10.80 -2.12
CA MET A 37 8.92 10.66 -1.23
C MET A 37 10.26 10.86 -1.96
N GLN A 38 10.32 10.63 -3.26
CA GLN A 38 11.51 10.82 -4.09
C GLN A 38 11.60 12.24 -4.70
N SER A 39 10.57 13.06 -4.55
CA SER A 39 10.54 14.41 -5.13
C SER A 39 11.50 15.36 -4.41
N ASP A 40 12.17 16.24 -5.16
CA ASP A 40 13.18 17.20 -4.63
C ASP A 40 12.62 18.19 -3.59
N ASN A 41 11.29 18.30 -3.47
CA ASN A 41 10.60 19.15 -2.50
C ASN A 41 10.19 18.43 -1.20
N ALA A 42 10.35 17.10 -1.13
CA ALA A 42 10.05 16.34 0.07
C ALA A 42 11.22 16.46 1.05
N ALA A 43 11.00 17.16 2.17
CA ALA A 43 11.88 17.00 3.31
C ALA A 43 11.91 15.50 3.68
N THR A 44 13.07 14.87 3.61
CA THR A 44 13.28 13.46 3.96
C THR A 44 13.03 13.26 5.45
N ASP A 45 11.77 12.99 5.78
CA ASP A 45 11.35 12.62 7.12
C ASP A 45 11.61 11.12 7.31
N SER A 46 12.69 10.80 8.05
CA SER A 46 13.07 9.43 8.36
C SER A 46 11.95 8.64 9.06
N ALA A 47 11.04 9.31 9.77
CA ALA A 47 9.87 8.64 10.34
C ALA A 47 8.91 8.20 9.22
N ALA A 48 8.59 9.09 8.27
CA ALA A 48 7.75 8.76 7.12
C ALA A 48 8.35 7.60 6.30
N GLU A 49 9.66 7.58 6.09
CA GLU A 49 10.36 6.45 5.44
C GLU A 49 10.19 5.14 6.19
N ALA A 50 10.41 5.13 7.50
CA ALA A 50 10.26 3.94 8.33
C ALA A 50 8.80 3.43 8.34
N PHE A 51 7.82 4.34 8.41
CA PHE A 51 6.41 3.99 8.34
C PHE A 51 6.04 3.40 6.98
N PHE A 52 6.45 4.01 5.88
CA PHE A 52 6.14 3.49 4.55
C PHE A 52 6.82 2.15 4.28
N ALA A 53 8.09 1.98 4.69
CA ALA A 53 8.79 0.70 4.61
C ALA A 53 8.07 -0.43 5.39
N SER A 54 7.49 -0.09 6.54
CA SER A 54 6.69 -1.03 7.33
C SER A 54 5.39 -1.43 6.60
N THR A 55 4.70 -0.47 5.97
CA THR A 55 3.52 -0.74 5.12
C THR A 55 3.87 -1.63 3.92
N LEU A 56 5.00 -1.39 3.24
CA LEU A 56 5.43 -2.23 2.11
C LEU A 56 5.73 -3.67 2.56
N ARG A 57 6.43 -3.84 3.69
CA ARG A 57 6.68 -5.17 4.26
C ARG A 57 5.39 -5.88 4.63
N TYR A 58 4.40 -5.15 5.17
CA TYR A 58 3.08 -5.70 5.45
C TYR A 58 2.41 -6.25 4.19
N ILE A 59 2.36 -5.46 3.12
CA ILE A 59 1.76 -5.89 1.84
C ILE A 59 2.48 -7.13 1.28
N GLN A 60 3.81 -7.15 1.30
CA GLN A 60 4.59 -8.32 0.86
C GLN A 60 4.29 -9.57 1.71
N PHE A 61 4.20 -9.40 3.03
CA PHE A 61 3.82 -10.50 3.93
C PHE A 61 2.44 -11.04 3.60
N GLN A 62 1.45 -10.17 3.35
CA GLN A 62 0.10 -10.58 2.98
C GLN A 62 0.06 -11.32 1.64
N LYS A 63 0.89 -10.92 0.66
CA LYS A 63 1.08 -11.65 -0.60
C LYS A 63 1.67 -13.05 -0.40
N GLN A 64 2.65 -13.19 0.49
CA GLN A 64 3.34 -14.47 0.73
C GLN A 64 2.52 -15.44 1.60
N LYS A 65 1.56 -14.94 2.38
CA LYS A 65 0.77 -15.71 3.34
C LYS A 65 -0.08 -16.82 2.71
N GLY A 66 -0.35 -16.74 1.41
CA GLY A 66 -1.18 -17.72 0.68
C GLY A 66 -2.67 -17.63 0.99
N GLY A 67 -3.48 -18.38 0.23
CA GLY A 67 -4.94 -18.49 0.41
C GLY A 67 -5.73 -17.24 0.03
N ALA A 68 -6.94 -17.12 0.57
CA ALA A 68 -7.88 -16.03 0.23
C ALA A 68 -7.37 -14.60 0.54
N VAL A 69 -6.28 -14.47 1.31
CA VAL A 69 -5.62 -13.18 1.55
C VAL A 69 -4.66 -12.87 0.41
N SER A 70 -3.84 -13.81 -0.06
CA SER A 70 -2.91 -13.56 -1.16
C SER A 70 -3.61 -13.39 -2.51
N GLU A 71 -4.68 -14.15 -2.76
CA GLU A 71 -5.54 -14.03 -3.96
C GLU A 71 -6.07 -12.61 -4.12
N LYS A 72 -6.37 -11.94 -3.00
CA LYS A 72 -6.77 -10.55 -3.04
C LYS A 72 -5.67 -9.67 -3.60
N TYR A 73 -4.39 -9.93 -3.37
CA TYR A 73 -3.29 -9.04 -3.79
C TYR A 73 -2.72 -9.36 -5.17
N GLU A 74 -3.31 -10.29 -5.92
CA GLU A 74 -2.92 -10.56 -7.31
C GLU A 74 -3.52 -9.48 -8.24
N PRO A 75 -2.73 -8.94 -9.19
CA PRO A 75 -3.29 -8.07 -10.22
C PRO A 75 -4.37 -8.85 -10.98
N ASN A 76 -5.57 -8.29 -11.13
CA ASN A 76 -6.57 -8.90 -12.00
C ASN A 76 -6.05 -8.84 -13.45
N GLU A 77 -5.64 -9.98 -14.02
CA GLU A 77 -5.45 -10.10 -15.47
C GLU A 77 -6.83 -10.01 -16.14
N ASN A 78 -7.14 -8.85 -16.73
CA ASN A 78 -8.19 -8.68 -17.73
C ASN A 78 -7.69 -7.77 -18.85
#